data_AF-A0A7J4S3K3-F1
#
_entry.id   AF-A0A7J4S3K3-F1
#
_cell.length_a   1.000
_cell.length_b   1.000
_cell.length_c   1.000
_cell.angle_alpha   90.00
_cell.angle_beta   90.00
_cell.angle_gamma   90.00
#
_symmetry.space_group_name_H-M   'P 1'
#
loop_
_entity.id
_entity.type
_entity.pdbx_description
1 polymer ?
#
loop_
_entity_poly.entity_id
_entity_poly.type
_entity_poly.pdbx_seq_one_letter_code
_entity_poly.pdbx_strand_id
1 'polypeptide(L)' 'DVLCGAVGGLLCKGVAPFDAARLAAFSNGYAGDLAFKVKSYGLTATDVADNLGRVLAEFVD' A
#
# COMPACT_ATOMS: atom_id res chain seq x y z
N ASP A 1 4.95 -9.77 0.01
CA ASP A 1 5.43 -9.24 1.31
C ASP A 1 4.86 -7.88 1.67
N VAL A 2 4.99 -6.89 0.80
CA VAL A 2 4.49 -5.52 1.05
C VAL A 2 2.99 -5.48 1.41
N LEU A 3 2.14 -6.14 0.62
CA LEU A 3 0.70 -6.23 0.91
C LEU A 3 0.42 -6.86 2.30
N CYS A 4 1.13 -7.93 2.66
CA CYS A 4 0.98 -8.58 3.96
C CYS A 4 1.37 -7.62 5.11
N GLY A 5 2.48 -6.90 4.95
CA GLY A 5 2.91 -5.87 5.89
C GLY A 5 1.89 -4.73 6.02
N ALA A 6 1.30 -4.27 4.92
CA ALA A 6 0.26 -3.24 4.93
C ALA A 6 -1.00 -3.71 5.68
N VAL A 7 -1.47 -4.94 5.42
CA VAL A 7 -2.59 -5.55 6.16
C VAL A 7 -2.26 -5.63 7.65
N GLY A 8 -1.08 -6.15 8.00
CA GLY A 8 -0.62 -6.27 9.38
C GLY A 8 -0.56 -4.92 10.11
N GLY A 9 -0.06 -3.87 9.44
CA GLY A 9 -0.03 -2.51 9.98
C GLY A 9 -1.42 -1.96 10.29
N LEU A 10 -2.39 -2.17 9.40
CA LEU A 10 -3.78 -1.74 9.61
C LEU A 10 -4.47 -2.55 10.72
N LEU A 11 -4.21 -3.85 10.82
CA LEU A 11 -4.69 -4.67 11.93
C LEU A 11 -4.14 -4.17 13.27
N CYS A 12 -2.86 -3.81 13.34
CA CYS A 12 -2.26 -3.21 14.54
C CYS A 12 -2.87 -1.85 14.90
N LYS A 13 -3.48 -1.15 13.94
CA LYS A 13 -4.24 0.08 14.16
C LYS A 13 -5.69 -0.16 14.60
N GLY A 14 -6.12 -1.41 14.75
CA GLY A 14 -7.46 -1.77 15.20
C GLY A 14 -8.52 -1.75 14.08
N VAL A 15 -8.10 -1.69 12.82
CA VAL A 15 -9.02 -1.79 11.68
C VAL A 15 -9.58 -3.21 11.61
N ALA A 16 -10.89 -3.34 11.36
CA ALA A 16 -11.54 -4.64 11.24
C ALA A 16 -10.88 -5.48 10.12
N PRO A 17 -10.72 -6.81 10.27
CA PRO A 17 -9.89 -7.60 9.35
C PRO A 17 -10.26 -7.49 7.88
N PHE A 18 -11.56 -7.47 7.57
CA PHE A 18 -12.04 -7.34 6.20
C PHE A 18 -11.73 -5.95 5.62
N ASP A 19 -11.90 -4.90 6.41
CA ASP A 19 -11.60 -3.53 5.99
C ASP A 19 -10.10 -3.32 5.85
N ALA A 20 -9.29 -3.86 6.76
CA ALA A 20 -7.84 -3.85 6.68
C ALA A 20 -7.34 -4.52 5.39
N ALA A 21 -7.90 -5.69 5.04
CA ALA A 21 -7.57 -6.38 3.80
C ALA A 21 -7.89 -5.54 2.56
N ARG A 22 -9.05 -4.90 2.52
CA ARG A 22 -9.50 -4.08 1.39
C ARG A 22 -8.70 -2.80 1.24
N LEU A 23 -8.48 -2.08 2.34
CA LEU A 23 -7.67 -0.87 2.38
C LEU A 23 -6.23 -1.17 1.95
N ALA A 24 -5.61 -2.21 2.51
CA ALA A 24 -4.25 -2.60 2.13
C ALA A 24 -4.15 -3.01 0.65
N ALA A 25 -5.13 -3.76 0.13
CA ALA A 25 -5.14 -4.16 -1.29
C ALA A 25 -5.21 -2.94 -2.21
N PHE A 26 -6.10 -1.99 -1.91
CA PHE A 26 -6.20 -0.73 -2.64
C PHE A 26 -4.90 0.08 -2.56
N SER A 27 -4.41 0.34 -1.34
CA SER A 27 -3.23 1.16 -1.12
C SER A 27 -1.98 0.58 -1.78
N ASN A 28 -1.80 -0.75 -1.70
CA ASN A 28 -0.69 -1.45 -2.35
C ASN A 28 -0.79 -1.37 -3.89
N GLY A 29 -1.99 -1.51 -4.46
CA GLY A 29 -2.21 -1.38 -5.90
C GLY A 29 -1.89 0.04 -6.40
N TYR A 30 -2.46 1.06 -5.74
CA TYR A 30 -2.24 2.45 -6.11
C TYR A 30 -0.77 2.88 -5.92
N ALA A 31 -0.10 2.40 -4.86
CA ALA A 31 1.34 2.61 -4.68
C ALA A 31 2.16 1.97 -5.81
N GLY A 32 1.73 0.82 -6.32
CA GLY A 32 2.28 0.18 -7.52
C GLY A 32 2.12 1.05 -8.77
N ASP A 33 0.95 1.63 -8.97
CA ASP A 33 0.71 2.55 -10.09
C ASP A 33 1.59 3.80 -10.01
N LEU A 34 1.78 4.37 -8.81
CA LEU A 34 2.70 5.49 -8.59
C LEU A 34 4.15 5.10 -8.90
N ALA A 35 4.59 3.93 -8.44
CA ALA A 35 5.93 3.42 -8.74
C ALA A 35 6.11 3.17 -10.25
N PHE A 36 5.09 2.63 -10.92
CA PHE A 36 5.10 2.34 -12.35
C PHE A 36 5.26 3.62 -13.18
N LYS A 37 4.65 4.75 -12.77
CA LYS A 37 4.82 6.04 -13.47
C LYS A 37 6.29 6.49 -13.55
N VAL A 38 7.14 6.08 -12.61
CA VAL A 38 8.55 6.49 -12.54
C VAL A 38 9.48 5.39 -13.07
N LYS A 39 9.23 4.13 -12.72
CA LYS A 39 10.13 3.00 -12.98
C LYS A 39 9.65 2.07 -14.10
N SER A 40 8.40 2.22 -14.55
CA SER A 40 7.74 1.34 -15.51
C SER A 40 7.94 -0.14 -15.11
N TYR A 41 8.26 -1.02 -16.05
CA TYR A 41 8.51 -2.44 -15.80
C TYR A 41 9.73 -2.74 -14.91
N GLY A 42 10.55 -1.74 -14.56
CA GLY A 42 11.66 -1.88 -13.61
C GLY A 42 11.29 -1.71 -12.14
N LEU A 43 9.99 -1.57 -11.81
CA LEU A 43 9.55 -1.41 -10.42
C LEU A 43 9.79 -2.69 -9.61
N THR A 44 10.10 -2.52 -8.33
CA THR A 44 10.31 -3.59 -7.37
C THR A 44 9.29 -3.51 -6.24
N ALA A 45 9.23 -4.55 -5.41
CA ALA A 45 8.39 -4.52 -4.21
C ALA A 45 8.77 -3.35 -3.27
N THR A 46 10.06 -3.02 -3.16
CA THR A 46 10.53 -1.90 -2.34
C THR A 46 9.96 -0.56 -2.84
N ASP A 47 9.90 -0.36 -4.17
CA ASP A 47 9.32 0.88 -4.73
C ASP A 47 7.83 1.03 -4.37
N VAL A 48 7.08 -0.09 -4.29
CA VAL A 48 5.68 -0.08 -3.82
C VAL A 48 5.62 0.29 -2.33
N ALA A 49 6.50 -0.29 -1.50
CA ALA A 49 6.57 0.01 -0.08
C ALA A 49 6.89 1.49 0.20
N ASP A 50 7.80 2.08 -0.57
CA ASP A 50 8.18 3.49 -0.43
C ASP A 50 7.04 4.46 -0.80
N ASN A 51 6.11 4.04 -1.66
CA ASN A 51 4.96 4.86 -2.06
C ASN A 51 3.73 4.67 -1.16
N LEU A 52 3.66 3.60 -0.34
CA LEU A 52 2.51 3.32 0.53
C LEU A 52 2.16 4.49 1.47
N GLY A 53 3.17 5.14 2.05
CA GLY A 53 2.96 6.32 2.91
C GLY A 53 2.31 7.50 2.19
N ARG A 54 2.62 7.70 0.89
CA ARG A 54 2.01 8.77 0.08
C ARG A 54 0.53 8.48 -0.19
N VAL A 55 0.21 7.23 -0.51
CA VAL A 55 -1.18 6.81 -0.74
C VAL A 55 -2.01 7.00 0.53
N LEU A 56 -1.48 6.60 1.68
CA LEU A 56 -2.20 6.79 2.94
C LEU A 56 -2.44 8.28 3.25
N ALA A 57 -1.46 9.15 3.01
CA ALA A 57 -1.65 10.60 3.18
C ALA A 57 -2.69 11.18 2.21
N GLU A 58 -2.80 10.65 0.99
CA GLU A 58 -3.75 11.15 -0.02
C GLU A 58 -5.21 10.77 0.30
N PHE A 59 -5.45 9.63 0.95
CA PHE A 59 -6.79 9.06 1.12
C PHE A 59 -7.27 8.92 2.57
N VAL A 60 -6.40 9.09 3.57
CA VAL A 60 -6.69 8.84 5.00
C VAL A 60 -6.57 10.11 5.86
N ASP A 61 -6.49 11.29 5.25
CA ASP A 61 -6.65 12.59 5.93
C ASP A 61 -8.13 12.90 6.20
#